data_AF-A0A137NW13-F1
#
_entry.id   AF-A0A137NW13-F1
#
_cell.length_a   1.000
_cell.length_b   1.000
_cell.length_c   1.000
_cell.angle_alpha   90.00
_cell.angle_beta   90.00
_cell.angle_gamma   90.00
#
_symmetry.space_group_name_H-M   'P 1'
#
loop_
_entity.id
_entity.type
_entity.pdbx_description
1 polymer ?
#
loop_
_entity_poly.entity_id
_entity_poly.type
_entity_poly.pdbx_seq_one_letter_code
_entity_poly.pdbx_strand_id
1 'polypeptide(L)'
;MSSVQYSSTGRFIDLVKENTQRGKNVSYPAISINPDGKYIDINYEEFYNTISHSANYFYGQLKAINFTNGRNVGLLSHSDSHYLWNMLGLMSTNVSPVLLSPRNSIEATIHLLKESNSHALIYQDHFEELVKDIQKEIPDLVLIPKWIANFPECLSPVDYQLLIPLESQEKELENVSYILHSSGSTSYPKLVPQLNRVCHNSGYRTSLEDLPLDRKELIFFPLFHAAGIIATVVSNIYQLKAMIICPDMAPGSHFSSKMILDLVRELSPKALLILPLMAKELIEYCDHAQRSQGWDILKTVEYIRYGGAQLPKLMLQSLFDNGITPLSIFGSTEAGMVLRCLPDKNSEYLIPLTPAEGLQYTLKDLGDDVVEMIISKDDPCLACVQDKDEDGNYPTKDLFKIISREPLLFNYLSRADDTIIHVNGEKTNPIPMEDKINRCPYIDRCAILGTGQQMNTLLVQLDLNA
;
A
#
# COMPACT_ATOMS: atom_id res chain seq x y z
N MET A 1 -21.93 -7.25 -15.55
CA MET A 1 -20.77 -6.43 -15.96
C MET A 1 -21.23 -5.01 -16.35
N SER A 2 -21.73 -4.17 -15.43
CA SER A 2 -22.24 -2.83 -15.84
C SER A 2 -22.00 -1.66 -14.87
N SER A 3 -21.01 -1.73 -13.98
CA SER A 3 -20.75 -0.63 -13.02
C SER A 3 -19.29 -0.16 -12.91
N VAL A 4 -18.33 -0.94 -13.41
CA VAL A 4 -16.91 -0.56 -13.38
C VAL A 4 -16.64 0.44 -14.50
N GLN A 5 -16.06 1.57 -14.14
CA GLN A 5 -15.60 2.58 -15.08
C GLN A 5 -14.21 2.19 -15.58
N TYR A 6 -14.11 1.78 -16.83
CA TYR A 6 -12.82 1.58 -17.50
C TYR A 6 -12.43 2.84 -18.27
N SER A 7 -11.14 3.16 -18.33
CA SER A 7 -10.63 4.20 -19.22
C SER A 7 -10.88 3.83 -20.69
N SER A 8 -10.95 4.84 -21.54
CA SER A 8 -11.16 4.71 -22.99
C SER A 8 -10.11 3.84 -23.70
N THR A 9 -8.88 3.81 -23.19
CA THR A 9 -7.78 3.00 -23.73
C THR A 9 -7.64 1.65 -23.04
N GLY A 10 -8.31 1.42 -21.90
CA GLY A 10 -8.15 0.24 -21.07
C GLY A 10 -6.98 0.33 -20.08
N ARG A 11 -6.07 1.30 -20.23
CA ARG A 11 -4.98 1.53 -19.26
C ARG A 11 -5.48 2.33 -18.07
N PHE A 12 -5.20 1.87 -16.84
CA PHE A 12 -5.64 2.56 -15.63
C PHE A 12 -5.08 3.99 -15.52
N ILE A 13 -3.83 4.19 -15.94
CA ILE A 13 -3.17 5.50 -15.92
C ILE A 13 -3.91 6.57 -16.75
N ASP A 14 -4.63 6.17 -17.80
CA ASP A 14 -5.32 7.13 -18.67
C ASP A 14 -6.56 7.75 -18.02
N LEU A 15 -7.04 7.19 -16.89
CA LEU A 15 -8.00 7.88 -16.03
C LEU A 15 -7.48 9.23 -15.54
N VAL A 16 -6.16 9.41 -15.36
CA VAL A 16 -5.57 10.71 -14.99
C VAL A 16 -5.93 11.79 -16.01
N LYS A 17 -5.78 11.48 -17.32
CA LYS A 17 -6.14 12.41 -18.39
C LYS A 17 -7.64 12.63 -18.45
N GLU A 18 -8.44 11.57 -18.33
CA GLU A 18 -9.90 11.67 -18.34
C GLU A 18 -10.43 12.47 -17.12
N ASN A 19 -9.71 12.42 -16.00
CA ASN A 19 -10.02 13.18 -14.80
C ASN A 19 -9.83 14.69 -14.98
N THR A 20 -9.04 15.15 -15.95
CA THR A 20 -9.01 16.59 -16.33
C THR A 20 -10.38 17.10 -16.78
N GLN A 21 -11.24 16.22 -17.29
CA GLN A 21 -12.61 16.54 -17.67
C GLN A 21 -13.61 16.23 -16.55
N ARG A 22 -13.52 15.04 -15.94
CA ARG A 22 -14.42 14.61 -14.85
C ARG A 22 -14.28 15.51 -13.61
N GLY A 23 -13.06 15.96 -13.34
CA GLY A 23 -12.69 16.78 -12.20
C GLY A 23 -13.03 18.27 -12.33
N LYS A 24 -13.57 18.75 -13.46
CA LYS A 24 -13.86 20.18 -13.69
C LYS A 24 -14.79 20.81 -12.66
N ASN A 25 -15.71 20.02 -12.10
CA ASN A 25 -16.69 20.45 -11.10
C ASN A 25 -16.30 20.07 -9.67
N VAL A 26 -15.11 19.50 -9.47
CA VAL A 26 -14.60 19.13 -8.16
C VAL A 26 -14.04 20.38 -7.49
N SER A 27 -14.51 20.69 -6.27
CA SER A 27 -14.18 21.93 -5.55
C SER A 27 -12.93 21.83 -4.65
N TYR A 28 -12.20 20.73 -4.75
CA TYR A 28 -11.01 20.42 -3.94
C TYR A 28 -9.87 19.95 -4.88
N PRO A 29 -8.61 20.05 -4.46
CA PRO A 29 -7.48 19.65 -5.30
C PRO A 29 -7.49 18.14 -5.60
N ALA A 30 -6.85 17.76 -6.70
CA ALA A 30 -6.57 16.36 -6.98
C ALA A 30 -5.57 15.81 -5.96
N ILE A 31 -4.56 16.61 -5.62
CA ILE A 31 -3.52 16.26 -4.66
C ILE A 31 -2.90 17.51 -4.06
N SER A 32 -2.54 17.44 -2.78
CA SER A 32 -1.66 18.42 -2.13
C SER A 32 -0.30 17.78 -1.85
N ILE A 33 0.78 18.47 -2.22
CA ILE A 33 2.16 18.01 -2.03
C ILE A 33 3.02 19.08 -1.37
N ASN A 34 4.16 18.69 -0.81
CA ASN A 34 5.12 19.60 -0.19
C ASN A 34 6.53 19.41 -0.80
N PRO A 35 6.79 19.99 -1.98
CA PRO A 35 8.06 19.80 -2.68
C PRO A 35 9.23 20.59 -2.06
N ASP A 36 8.97 21.78 -1.49
CA ASP A 36 10.02 22.71 -1.02
C ASP A 36 9.75 23.25 0.39
N GLY A 37 9.24 22.42 1.29
CA GLY A 37 8.90 22.80 2.67
C GLY A 37 7.59 23.58 2.83
N LYS A 38 6.85 23.82 1.73
CA LYS A 38 5.52 24.43 1.73
C LYS A 38 4.55 23.60 0.90
N TYR A 39 3.35 23.37 1.43
CA TYR A 39 2.29 22.70 0.69
C TYR A 39 1.73 23.56 -0.45
N ILE A 40 1.52 22.91 -1.59
CA ILE A 40 0.78 23.44 -2.73
C ILE A 40 -0.34 22.47 -3.10
N ASP A 41 -1.46 23.04 -3.56
CA ASP A 41 -2.60 22.31 -4.07
C ASP A 41 -2.45 22.20 -5.59
N ILE A 42 -2.59 20.97 -6.11
CA ILE A 42 -2.49 20.65 -7.54
C ILE A 42 -3.87 20.20 -8.00
N ASN A 43 -4.41 20.87 -9.03
CA ASN A 43 -5.67 20.49 -9.64
C ASN A 43 -5.50 19.33 -10.65
N TYR A 44 -6.59 18.78 -11.18
CA TYR A 44 -6.53 17.61 -12.07
C TYR A 44 -5.76 17.84 -13.38
N GLU A 45 -5.79 19.06 -13.94
CA GLU A 45 -5.03 19.40 -15.14
C GLU A 45 -3.53 19.50 -14.83
N GLU A 46 -3.17 20.18 -13.74
CA GLU A 46 -1.78 20.30 -13.28
C GLU A 46 -1.19 18.95 -12.86
N PHE A 47 -2.00 18.06 -12.28
CA PHE A 47 -1.61 16.69 -11.94
C PHE A 47 -1.27 15.88 -13.20
N TYR A 48 -2.14 15.95 -14.22
CA TYR A 48 -1.87 15.35 -15.52
C TYR A 48 -0.62 15.94 -16.19
N ASN A 49 -0.43 17.26 -16.10
CA ASN A 49 0.74 17.94 -16.66
C ASN A 49 2.03 17.46 -15.98
N THR A 50 2.04 17.37 -14.65
CA THR A 50 3.21 16.89 -13.87
C THR A 50 3.60 15.47 -14.30
N ILE A 51 2.62 14.59 -14.48
CA ILE A 51 2.83 13.23 -14.97
C ILE A 51 3.32 13.22 -16.42
N SER A 52 2.81 14.12 -17.26
CA SER A 52 3.23 14.26 -18.67
C SER A 52 4.69 14.69 -18.79
N HIS A 53 5.18 15.56 -17.88
CA HIS A 53 6.61 15.90 -17.78
C HIS A 53 7.46 14.69 -17.41
N SER A 54 7.04 13.90 -16.42
CA SER A 54 7.73 12.66 -16.08
C SER A 54 7.75 11.67 -17.25
N ALA A 55 6.62 11.51 -17.95
CA ALA A 55 6.51 10.65 -19.12
C ALA A 55 7.41 11.13 -20.28
N ASN A 56 7.47 12.44 -20.52
CA ASN A 56 8.36 13.04 -21.52
C ASN A 56 9.83 12.74 -21.22
N TYR A 57 10.24 12.93 -19.95
CA TYR A 57 11.58 12.58 -19.49
C TYR A 57 11.91 11.11 -19.74
N PHE A 58 11.03 10.19 -19.32
CA PHE A 58 11.28 8.76 -19.48
C PHE A 58 11.25 8.27 -20.92
N TYR A 59 10.41 8.85 -21.78
CA TYR A 59 10.50 8.60 -23.21
C TYR A 59 11.91 8.93 -23.72
N GLY A 60 12.46 10.09 -23.33
CA GLY A 60 13.83 10.49 -23.68
C GLY A 60 14.90 9.51 -23.23
N GLN A 61 14.79 8.99 -21.99
CA GLN A 61 15.76 8.07 -21.40
C GLN A 61 15.66 6.63 -21.93
N LEU A 62 14.44 6.17 -22.24
CA LEU A 62 14.16 4.75 -22.49
C LEU A 62 13.91 4.42 -23.96
N LYS A 63 13.75 5.39 -24.87
CA LYS A 63 13.41 5.14 -26.30
C LYS A 63 14.40 4.27 -27.07
N ALA A 64 15.63 4.12 -26.58
CA ALA A 64 16.64 3.26 -27.20
C ALA A 64 16.54 1.79 -26.73
N ILE A 65 15.78 1.52 -25.68
CA ILE A 65 15.57 0.17 -25.15
C ILE A 65 14.51 -0.54 -25.97
N ASN A 66 14.77 -1.80 -26.30
CA ASN A 66 13.82 -2.64 -27.00
C ASN A 66 12.85 -3.33 -26.01
N PHE A 67 11.62 -2.83 -25.93
CA PHE A 67 10.57 -3.41 -25.09
C PHE A 67 9.76 -4.53 -25.76
N THR A 68 10.21 -5.11 -26.89
CA THR A 68 9.49 -6.24 -27.53
C THR A 68 9.42 -7.49 -26.65
N ASN A 69 10.40 -7.71 -25.79
CA ASN A 69 10.53 -8.92 -24.95
C ASN A 69 10.19 -8.66 -23.46
N GLY A 70 9.47 -7.59 -23.16
CA GLY A 70 9.07 -7.25 -21.80
C GLY A 70 8.94 -5.75 -21.63
N ARG A 71 8.03 -5.33 -20.76
CA ARG A 71 7.69 -3.91 -20.55
C ARG A 71 8.23 -3.37 -19.22
N ASN A 72 9.01 -4.17 -18.51
CA ASN A 72 9.29 -3.95 -17.09
C ASN A 72 10.51 -3.05 -16.88
N VAL A 73 10.36 -2.11 -15.96
CA VAL A 73 11.42 -1.18 -15.52
C VAL A 73 11.42 -1.15 -14.00
N GLY A 74 12.55 -1.45 -13.38
CA GLY A 74 12.70 -1.36 -11.92
C GLY A 74 12.60 0.06 -11.41
N LEU A 75 11.96 0.27 -10.26
CA LEU A 75 11.94 1.54 -9.54
C LEU A 75 12.38 1.29 -8.08
N LEU A 76 13.57 1.76 -7.73
CA LEU A 76 14.15 1.67 -6.39
C LEU A 76 14.32 3.06 -5.76
N SER A 77 13.37 3.44 -4.90
CA SER A 77 13.42 4.72 -4.21
C SER A 77 12.60 4.66 -2.91
N HIS A 78 12.95 5.49 -1.94
CA HIS A 78 12.06 5.79 -0.82
C HIS A 78 10.77 6.47 -1.31
N SER A 79 9.69 6.33 -0.54
CA SER A 79 8.42 6.99 -0.87
C SER A 79 8.51 8.49 -0.62
N ASP A 80 8.23 9.25 -1.67
CA ASP A 80 8.10 10.70 -1.68
C ASP A 80 7.19 11.08 -2.87
N SER A 81 6.89 12.38 -3.04
CA SER A 81 6.10 12.88 -4.15
C SER A 81 6.73 12.51 -5.50
N HIS A 82 8.06 12.54 -5.60
CA HIS A 82 8.77 12.17 -6.82
C HIS A 82 8.64 10.67 -7.15
N TYR A 83 8.57 9.77 -6.16
CA TYR A 83 8.29 8.36 -6.39
C TYR A 83 6.96 8.21 -7.14
N LEU A 84 5.92 8.93 -6.70
CA LEU A 84 4.62 8.92 -7.37
C LEU A 84 4.75 9.39 -8.82
N TRP A 85 5.42 10.53 -9.05
CA TRP A 85 5.60 11.06 -10.39
C TRP A 85 6.34 10.10 -11.31
N ASN A 86 7.39 9.46 -10.80
CA ASN A 86 8.18 8.52 -11.58
C ASN A 86 7.37 7.28 -11.95
N MET A 87 6.63 6.71 -10.98
CA MET A 87 5.73 5.58 -11.23
C MET A 87 4.69 5.91 -12.30
N LEU A 88 3.98 7.03 -12.15
CA LEU A 88 2.91 7.42 -13.06
C LEU A 88 3.45 7.79 -14.45
N GLY A 89 4.60 8.47 -14.53
CA GLY A 89 5.27 8.80 -15.80
C GLY A 89 5.69 7.55 -16.59
N LEU A 90 6.26 6.55 -15.91
CA LEU A 90 6.57 5.25 -16.50
C LEU A 90 5.30 4.59 -17.06
N MET A 91 4.23 4.49 -16.25
CA MET A 91 2.95 3.94 -16.68
C MET A 91 2.38 4.68 -17.90
N SER A 92 2.48 6.01 -17.95
CA SER A 92 2.02 6.83 -19.07
C SER A 92 2.72 6.49 -20.38
N THR A 93 4.02 6.15 -20.34
CA THR A 93 4.79 5.72 -21.53
C THR A 93 4.51 4.27 -21.97
N ASN A 94 3.57 3.58 -21.31
CA ASN A 94 3.17 2.20 -21.53
C ASN A 94 4.20 1.13 -21.12
N VAL A 95 5.10 1.48 -20.19
CA VAL A 95 5.95 0.51 -19.48
C VAL A 95 5.35 0.18 -18.11
N SER A 96 5.73 -0.96 -17.55
CA SER A 96 5.21 -1.48 -16.28
C SER A 96 6.28 -1.33 -15.19
N PRO A 97 6.16 -0.35 -14.26
CA PRO A 97 7.14 -0.18 -13.20
C PRO A 97 7.10 -1.35 -12.21
N VAL A 98 8.27 -1.92 -11.91
CA VAL A 98 8.50 -2.91 -10.85
C VAL A 98 8.90 -2.16 -9.59
N LEU A 99 7.98 -2.07 -8.64
CA LEU A 99 8.08 -1.24 -7.43
C LEU A 99 8.93 -1.97 -6.38
N LEU A 100 10.23 -1.72 -6.37
CA LEU A 100 11.19 -2.39 -5.51
C LEU A 100 11.18 -1.75 -4.12
N SER A 101 11.18 -2.59 -3.08
CA SER A 101 11.22 -2.09 -1.71
C SER A 101 12.65 -1.62 -1.41
N PRO A 102 12.85 -0.40 -0.89
CA PRO A 102 14.15 0.08 -0.44
C PRO A 102 14.68 -0.68 0.79
N ARG A 103 13.88 -1.60 1.36
CA ARG A 103 14.25 -2.45 2.49
C ARG A 103 14.75 -3.83 2.07
N ASN A 104 14.71 -4.14 0.77
CA ASN A 104 15.18 -5.42 0.27
C ASN A 104 16.71 -5.52 0.38
N SER A 105 17.21 -6.75 0.54
CA SER A 105 18.64 -6.99 0.33
C SER A 105 19.02 -6.79 -1.15
N ILE A 106 20.31 -6.65 -1.42
CA ILE A 106 20.79 -6.54 -2.80
C ILE A 106 20.45 -7.80 -3.60
N GLU A 107 20.60 -8.99 -3.01
CA GLU A 107 20.31 -10.27 -3.65
C GLU A 107 18.83 -10.40 -3.99
N ALA A 108 17.94 -9.99 -3.07
CA ALA A 108 16.51 -9.95 -3.32
C ALA A 108 16.16 -8.97 -4.44
N THR A 109 16.82 -7.82 -4.50
CA THR A 109 16.62 -6.82 -5.56
C THR A 109 17.07 -7.35 -6.92
N ILE A 110 18.26 -7.97 -6.99
CA ILE A 110 18.78 -8.62 -8.20
C ILE A 110 17.85 -9.75 -8.65
N HIS A 111 17.36 -10.56 -7.72
CA HIS A 111 16.41 -11.63 -8.01
C HIS A 111 15.16 -11.08 -8.69
N LEU A 112 14.52 -10.07 -8.10
CA LEU A 112 13.31 -9.44 -8.65
C LEU A 112 13.55 -8.79 -10.01
N LEU A 113 14.70 -8.14 -10.22
CA LEU A 113 15.05 -7.54 -11.53
C LEU A 113 15.22 -8.60 -12.61
N LYS A 114 15.87 -9.73 -12.28
CA LYS A 114 16.04 -10.88 -13.19
C LYS A 114 14.71 -11.57 -13.48
N GLU A 115 13.92 -11.87 -12.45
CA GLU A 115 12.61 -12.53 -12.59
C GLU A 115 11.63 -11.67 -13.39
N SER A 116 11.65 -10.35 -13.19
CA SER A 116 10.79 -9.42 -13.93
C SER A 116 11.29 -9.13 -15.34
N ASN A 117 12.46 -9.62 -15.75
CA ASN A 117 13.10 -9.24 -17.01
C ASN A 117 13.15 -7.70 -17.20
N SER A 118 13.58 -7.00 -16.14
CA SER A 118 13.70 -5.54 -16.16
C SER A 118 14.89 -5.10 -17.01
N HIS A 119 14.64 -4.20 -17.96
CA HIS A 119 15.69 -3.70 -18.89
C HIS A 119 16.40 -2.45 -18.36
N ALA A 120 15.74 -1.73 -17.47
CA ALA A 120 16.27 -0.54 -16.82
C ALA A 120 15.91 -0.53 -15.34
N LEU A 121 16.68 0.22 -14.56
CA LEU A 121 16.44 0.51 -13.16
C LEU A 121 16.48 2.02 -12.94
N ILE A 122 15.32 2.57 -12.58
CA ILE A 122 15.20 3.92 -12.05
C ILE A 122 15.57 3.88 -10.57
N TYR A 123 16.55 4.68 -10.13
CA TYR A 123 17.03 4.65 -8.75
C TYR A 123 17.18 6.05 -8.15
N GLN A 124 16.92 6.17 -6.85
CA GLN A 124 17.26 7.39 -6.11
C GLN A 124 18.76 7.41 -5.81
N ASP A 125 19.40 8.59 -5.89
CA ASP A 125 20.84 8.77 -5.68
C ASP A 125 21.39 8.15 -4.39
N HIS A 126 20.57 8.06 -3.34
CA HIS A 126 20.90 7.35 -2.10
C HIS A 126 21.36 5.89 -2.31
N PHE A 127 20.90 5.24 -3.38
CA PHE A 127 21.22 3.86 -3.74
C PHE A 127 22.35 3.75 -4.77
N GLU A 128 23.08 4.82 -5.11
CA GLU A 128 24.06 4.80 -6.21
C GLU A 128 25.10 3.68 -6.07
N GLU A 129 25.67 3.49 -4.88
CA GLU A 129 26.64 2.42 -4.62
C GLU A 129 26.01 1.02 -4.74
N LEU A 130 24.81 0.83 -4.19
CA LEU A 130 24.06 -0.43 -4.30
C LEU A 130 23.78 -0.76 -5.76
N VAL A 131 23.38 0.24 -6.56
CA VAL A 131 23.05 0.06 -7.98
C VAL A 131 24.29 -0.27 -8.81
N LYS A 132 25.48 0.25 -8.47
CA LYS A 132 26.75 -0.18 -9.09
C LYS A 132 27.03 -1.66 -8.84
N ASP A 133 26.72 -2.16 -7.65
CA ASP A 133 26.85 -3.59 -7.34
C ASP A 133 25.81 -4.45 -8.09
N ILE A 134 24.57 -3.96 -8.21
CA ILE A 134 23.54 -4.61 -9.05
C ILE A 134 24.00 -4.71 -10.51
N GLN A 135 24.63 -3.67 -11.05
CA GLN A 135 25.10 -3.65 -12.44
C GLN A 135 26.22 -4.68 -12.70
N LYS A 136 27.03 -5.03 -11.70
CA LYS A 136 28.03 -6.12 -11.85
C LYS A 136 27.35 -7.46 -12.11
N GLU A 137 26.18 -7.67 -11.53
CA GLU A 137 25.39 -8.91 -11.63
C GLU A 137 24.38 -8.91 -12.80
N ILE A 138 24.07 -7.72 -13.34
CA ILE A 138 23.22 -7.51 -14.52
C ILE A 138 23.88 -6.43 -15.42
N PRO A 139 24.93 -6.77 -16.18
CA PRO A 139 25.73 -5.79 -16.92
C PRO A 139 24.96 -4.96 -17.95
N ASP A 140 23.92 -5.52 -18.54
CA ASP A 140 23.10 -4.88 -19.57
C ASP A 140 21.98 -3.98 -18.99
N LEU A 141 21.84 -3.91 -17.66
CA LEU A 141 20.81 -3.11 -17.00
C LEU A 141 21.11 -1.61 -17.18
N VAL A 142 20.18 -0.90 -17.81
CA VAL A 142 20.28 0.56 -17.99
C VAL A 142 19.94 1.25 -16.68
N LEU A 143 20.88 2.00 -16.12
CA LEU A 143 20.71 2.71 -14.86
C LEU A 143 20.32 4.17 -15.12
N ILE A 144 19.23 4.62 -14.50
CA ILE A 144 18.71 5.98 -14.70
C ILE A 144 18.40 6.58 -13.32
N PRO A 145 18.96 7.74 -12.95
CA PRO A 145 18.54 8.43 -11.74
C PRO A 145 17.05 8.78 -11.75
N LYS A 146 16.42 8.76 -10.59
CA LYS A 146 15.02 9.16 -10.41
C LYS A 146 14.83 10.60 -10.90
N TRP A 147 13.79 10.82 -11.70
CA TRP A 147 13.41 12.15 -12.15
C TRP A 147 12.86 13.00 -10.99
N ILE A 148 13.23 14.27 -10.93
CA ILE A 148 12.76 15.22 -9.92
C ILE A 148 11.89 16.26 -10.63
N ALA A 149 10.67 16.44 -10.14
CA ALA A 149 9.71 17.39 -10.69
C ALA A 149 10.12 18.81 -10.28
N ASN A 150 10.13 19.73 -11.25
CA ASN A 150 10.45 21.14 -11.04
C ASN A 150 9.15 21.97 -11.00
N PHE A 151 8.80 22.52 -9.83
CA PHE A 151 7.62 23.37 -9.69
C PHE A 151 8.01 24.86 -9.76
N PRO A 152 7.24 25.72 -10.47
CA PRO A 152 5.94 25.47 -11.07
C PRO A 152 5.96 24.98 -12.54
N GLU A 153 7.13 24.76 -13.14
CA GLU A 153 7.26 24.39 -14.56
C GLU A 153 6.42 23.14 -14.92
N CYS A 154 6.46 22.11 -14.07
CA CYS A 154 5.73 20.87 -14.27
C CYS A 154 4.20 21.00 -14.17
N LEU A 155 3.67 22.15 -13.72
CA LEU A 155 2.23 22.42 -13.72
C LEU A 155 1.71 22.79 -15.12
N SER A 156 2.61 23.16 -16.04
CA SER A 156 2.29 23.56 -17.42
C SER A 156 2.26 22.35 -18.37
N PRO A 157 1.43 22.36 -19.42
CA PRO A 157 1.29 21.21 -20.32
C PRO A 157 2.56 20.92 -21.12
N VAL A 158 2.81 19.63 -21.36
CA VAL A 158 3.86 19.11 -22.25
C VAL A 158 3.36 17.86 -22.96
N ASP A 159 3.76 17.68 -24.22
CA ASP A 159 3.48 16.46 -24.96
C ASP A 159 4.55 15.39 -24.68
N TYR A 160 4.12 14.13 -24.65
CA TYR A 160 5.02 12.98 -24.57
C TYR A 160 4.61 11.92 -25.59
N GLN A 161 5.50 10.95 -25.80
CA GLN A 161 5.28 9.82 -26.69
C GLN A 161 5.32 8.51 -25.91
N LEU A 162 4.68 7.48 -26.45
CA LEU A 162 4.72 6.14 -25.89
C LEU A 162 6.01 5.43 -26.28
N LEU A 163 6.58 4.67 -25.35
CA LEU A 163 7.66 3.73 -25.64
C LEU A 163 7.11 2.47 -26.32
N ILE A 164 5.87 2.10 -25.97
CA ILE A 164 5.18 0.92 -26.49
C ILE A 164 3.81 1.38 -27.04
N PRO A 165 3.55 1.23 -28.34
CA PRO A 165 2.27 1.58 -28.93
C PRO A 165 1.11 0.85 -28.25
N LEU A 166 -0.06 1.52 -28.19
CA LEU A 166 -1.27 0.90 -27.65
C LEU A 166 -1.88 -0.08 -28.65
N GLU A 167 -2.47 -1.14 -28.14
CA GLU A 167 -3.30 -2.07 -28.89
C GLU A 167 -4.80 -1.71 -28.72
N SER A 168 -5.70 -2.70 -28.67
CA SER A 168 -7.11 -2.46 -28.37
C SER A 168 -7.36 -2.25 -26.87
N GLN A 169 -8.50 -1.66 -26.51
CA GLN A 169 -8.90 -1.48 -25.12
C GLN A 169 -8.89 -2.80 -24.32
N GLU A 170 -9.42 -3.87 -24.92
CA GLU A 170 -9.47 -5.20 -24.30
C GLU A 170 -8.07 -5.76 -24.06
N LYS A 171 -7.14 -5.50 -24.98
CA LYS A 171 -5.76 -5.95 -24.85
C LYS A 171 -5.01 -5.17 -23.76
N GLU A 172 -5.22 -3.86 -23.69
CA GLU A 172 -4.60 -3.03 -22.66
C GLU A 172 -5.13 -3.31 -21.25
N LEU A 173 -6.40 -3.71 -21.13
CA LEU A 173 -6.98 -4.17 -19.85
C LEU A 173 -6.25 -5.39 -19.27
N GLU A 174 -5.78 -6.29 -20.13
CA GLU A 174 -5.00 -7.48 -19.75
C GLU A 174 -3.48 -7.24 -19.69
N ASN A 175 -3.01 -6.03 -20.03
CA ASN A 175 -1.61 -5.67 -19.86
C ASN A 175 -1.32 -5.27 -18.40
N VAL A 176 -0.08 -5.49 -17.98
CA VAL A 176 0.38 -5.15 -16.63
C VAL A 176 0.49 -3.62 -16.49
N SER A 177 -0.17 -3.09 -15.47
CA SER A 177 -0.12 -1.68 -15.08
C SER A 177 1.15 -1.38 -14.29
N TYR A 178 1.38 -2.14 -13.21
CA TYR A 178 2.58 -2.08 -12.38
C TYR A 178 2.80 -3.43 -11.69
N ILE A 179 3.97 -3.63 -11.10
CA ILE A 179 4.33 -4.87 -10.41
C ILE A 179 4.79 -4.54 -8.99
N LEU A 180 4.15 -5.17 -8.01
CA LEU A 180 4.62 -5.20 -6.63
C LEU A 180 5.35 -6.52 -6.37
N HIS A 181 5.95 -6.68 -5.20
CA HIS A 181 6.45 -7.96 -4.73
C HIS A 181 5.94 -8.24 -3.32
N SER A 182 5.79 -9.52 -2.99
CA SER A 182 5.52 -9.98 -1.63
C SER A 182 6.76 -10.70 -1.10
N SER A 183 7.04 -10.57 0.19
CA SER A 183 8.21 -11.19 0.82
C SER A 183 8.22 -12.72 0.67
N GLY A 184 7.04 -13.34 0.53
CA GLY A 184 6.87 -14.78 0.39
C GLY A 184 7.33 -15.57 1.61
N SER A 185 6.88 -16.81 1.76
CA SER A 185 7.47 -17.78 2.70
C SER A 185 8.71 -18.48 2.12
N THR A 186 9.13 -18.10 0.91
CA THR A 186 10.32 -18.56 0.21
C THR A 186 11.55 -17.71 0.57
N SER A 187 12.75 -18.19 0.25
CA SER A 187 14.00 -17.45 0.52
C SER A 187 14.12 -16.12 -0.24
N TYR A 188 13.34 -15.92 -1.31
CA TYR A 188 13.31 -14.69 -2.10
C TYR A 188 11.87 -14.17 -2.30
N PRO A 189 11.69 -12.83 -2.39
CA PRO A 189 10.39 -12.22 -2.68
C PRO A 189 9.85 -12.62 -4.05
N LYS A 190 8.52 -12.64 -4.20
CA LYS A 190 7.82 -13.02 -5.44
C LYS A 190 7.15 -11.82 -6.09
N LEU A 191 7.15 -11.77 -7.42
CA LEU A 191 6.45 -10.73 -8.18
C LEU A 191 4.93 -10.92 -8.13
N VAL A 192 4.20 -9.81 -7.99
CA VAL A 192 2.73 -9.74 -8.05
C VAL A 192 2.33 -8.68 -9.09
N PRO A 193 2.24 -9.06 -10.37
CA PRO A 193 1.79 -8.15 -11.43
C PRO A 193 0.33 -7.75 -11.29
N GLN A 194 0.05 -6.45 -11.42
CA GLN A 194 -1.28 -5.87 -11.36
C GLN A 194 -1.73 -5.47 -12.76
N LEU A 195 -2.75 -6.14 -13.29
CA LEU A 195 -3.30 -5.82 -14.62
C LEU A 195 -4.11 -4.53 -14.57
N ASN A 196 -4.21 -3.81 -15.69
CA ASN A 196 -5.03 -2.61 -15.75
C ASN A 196 -6.49 -2.89 -15.36
N ARG A 197 -7.08 -4.04 -15.76
CA ARG A 197 -8.42 -4.42 -15.30
C ARG A 197 -8.50 -4.57 -13.78
N VAL A 198 -7.48 -5.13 -13.14
CA VAL A 198 -7.44 -5.35 -11.68
C VAL A 198 -7.41 -4.00 -10.96
N CYS A 199 -6.66 -3.03 -11.48
CA CYS A 199 -6.63 -1.67 -10.95
C CYS A 199 -8.01 -0.98 -11.03
N HIS A 200 -8.70 -1.05 -12.17
CA HIS A 200 -10.05 -0.48 -12.31
C HIS A 200 -11.06 -1.16 -11.37
N ASN A 201 -11.04 -2.49 -11.29
CA ASN A 201 -11.94 -3.24 -10.41
C ASN A 201 -11.65 -2.98 -8.92
N SER A 202 -10.38 -2.82 -8.55
CA SER A 202 -9.98 -2.44 -7.19
C SER A 202 -10.43 -1.02 -6.86
N GLY A 203 -10.29 -0.08 -7.79
CA GLY A 203 -10.82 1.27 -7.67
C GLY A 203 -12.34 1.28 -7.47
N TYR A 204 -13.06 0.46 -8.24
CA TYR A 204 -14.49 0.26 -8.05
C TYR A 204 -14.83 -0.33 -6.68
N ARG A 205 -14.17 -1.41 -6.24
CA ARG A 205 -14.41 -2.04 -4.93
C ARG A 205 -14.23 -1.06 -3.78
N THR A 206 -13.21 -0.20 -3.84
CA THR A 206 -12.99 0.83 -2.81
C THR A 206 -14.04 1.94 -2.86
N SER A 207 -14.67 2.21 -4.01
CA SER A 207 -15.79 3.16 -4.11
C SER A 207 -17.07 2.68 -3.42
N LEU A 208 -17.22 1.36 -3.22
CA LEU A 208 -18.33 0.75 -2.49
C LEU A 208 -18.20 0.91 -0.96
N GLU A 209 -17.16 1.59 -0.46
CA GLU A 209 -17.11 2.03 0.94
C GLU A 209 -17.95 3.30 1.19
N ASP A 210 -18.38 4.01 0.13
CA ASP A 210 -19.20 5.23 0.18
C ASP A 210 -18.69 6.29 1.16
N LEU A 211 -17.36 6.50 1.14
CA LEU A 211 -16.71 7.49 1.98
C LEU A 211 -16.70 8.87 1.29
N PRO A 212 -16.78 9.99 2.05
CA PRO A 212 -16.75 11.32 1.46
C PRO A 212 -15.48 11.56 0.63
N LEU A 213 -15.68 11.97 -0.62
CA LEU A 213 -14.59 12.16 -1.59
C LEU A 213 -13.78 13.44 -1.35
N ASP A 214 -14.40 14.47 -0.78
CA ASP A 214 -13.80 15.76 -0.44
C ASP A 214 -13.01 15.75 0.88
N ARG A 215 -13.05 14.61 1.60
CA ARG A 215 -12.34 14.45 2.87
C ARG A 215 -10.84 14.55 2.65
N LYS A 216 -10.20 15.51 3.31
CA LYS A 216 -8.73 15.63 3.32
C LYS A 216 -8.09 14.44 4.03
N GLU A 217 -7.49 13.54 3.27
CA GLU A 217 -6.79 12.36 3.77
C GLU A 217 -5.28 12.57 3.69
N LEU A 218 -4.58 12.55 4.83
CA LEU A 218 -3.12 12.61 4.89
C LEU A 218 -2.54 11.18 4.94
N ILE A 219 -1.68 10.86 3.96
CA ILE A 219 -1.26 9.48 3.70
C ILE A 219 0.20 9.25 4.11
N PHE A 220 0.43 8.25 4.95
CA PHE A 220 1.74 7.78 5.41
C PHE A 220 2.06 6.33 4.96
N PHE A 221 1.22 5.73 4.10
CA PHE A 221 1.52 4.42 3.53
C PHE A 221 2.61 4.51 2.45
N PRO A 222 3.62 3.61 2.46
CA PRO A 222 4.68 3.63 1.45
C PRO A 222 4.17 3.27 0.05
N LEU A 223 4.63 4.00 -0.96
CA LEU A 223 4.28 3.84 -2.37
C LEU A 223 4.99 2.66 -3.07
N PHE A 224 5.90 1.97 -2.39
CA PHE A 224 6.42 0.67 -2.84
C PHE A 224 5.63 -0.52 -2.27
N HIS A 225 4.51 -0.26 -1.58
CA HIS A 225 3.67 -1.27 -0.94
C HIS A 225 2.23 -1.16 -1.41
N ALA A 226 1.50 -2.29 -1.41
CA ALA A 226 0.11 -2.36 -1.87
C ALA A 226 -0.82 -1.34 -1.20
N ALA A 227 -0.73 -1.17 0.13
CA ALA A 227 -1.57 -0.21 0.84
C ALA A 227 -1.38 1.24 0.36
N GLY A 228 -0.14 1.65 0.08
CA GLY A 228 0.15 2.98 -0.44
C GLY A 228 -0.33 3.15 -1.87
N ILE A 229 -0.09 2.17 -2.74
CA ILE A 229 -0.59 2.23 -4.12
C ILE A 229 -2.11 2.22 -4.18
N ILE A 230 -2.77 1.36 -3.40
CA ILE A 230 -4.23 1.30 -3.38
C ILE A 230 -4.80 2.62 -2.89
N ALA A 231 -4.30 3.17 -1.77
CA ALA A 231 -4.80 4.42 -1.21
C ALA A 231 -4.51 5.65 -2.10
N THR A 232 -3.25 5.80 -2.53
CA THR A 232 -2.74 7.00 -3.20
C THR A 232 -3.01 7.01 -4.70
N VAL A 233 -2.96 5.84 -5.36
CA VAL A 233 -3.07 5.75 -6.82
C VAL A 233 -4.42 5.19 -7.22
N VAL A 234 -4.75 3.97 -6.79
CA VAL A 234 -5.92 3.25 -7.32
C VAL A 234 -7.23 3.90 -6.87
N SER A 235 -7.45 4.03 -5.57
CA SER A 235 -8.67 4.63 -5.02
C SER A 235 -8.80 6.10 -5.39
N ASN A 236 -7.70 6.86 -5.30
CA ASN A 236 -7.71 8.29 -5.55
C ASN A 236 -8.03 8.63 -7.01
N ILE A 237 -7.30 8.07 -7.96
CA ILE A 237 -7.48 8.34 -9.40
C ILE A 237 -8.86 7.84 -9.86
N TYR A 238 -9.32 6.69 -9.37
CA TYR A 238 -10.61 6.14 -9.78
C TYR A 238 -11.78 7.01 -9.30
N GLN A 239 -11.74 7.42 -8.03
CA GLN A 239 -12.86 8.07 -7.34
C GLN A 239 -12.79 9.60 -7.30
N LEU A 240 -11.68 10.23 -7.74
CA LEU A 240 -11.46 11.68 -7.64
C LEU A 240 -11.44 12.17 -6.17
N LYS A 241 -10.74 11.45 -5.27
CA LYS A 241 -10.67 11.84 -3.85
C LYS A 241 -9.70 12.99 -3.61
N ALA A 242 -9.97 13.81 -2.59
CA ALA A 242 -8.99 14.74 -2.06
C ALA A 242 -7.89 13.95 -1.31
N MET A 243 -6.62 14.25 -1.59
CA MET A 243 -5.50 13.61 -0.89
C MET A 243 -4.37 14.59 -0.58
N ILE A 244 -3.65 14.30 0.49
CA ILE A 244 -2.44 15.00 0.89
C ILE A 244 -1.33 13.97 1.05
N ILE A 245 -0.26 14.13 0.27
CA ILE A 245 0.95 13.31 0.42
C ILE A 245 1.78 13.91 1.56
N CYS A 246 2.29 13.06 2.45
CA CYS A 246 3.21 13.49 3.50
C CYS A 246 4.45 14.18 2.90
N PRO A 247 5.12 15.10 3.63
CA PRO A 247 6.26 15.81 3.09
C PRO A 247 7.38 14.89 2.60
N ASP A 248 8.12 15.36 1.60
CA ASP A 248 9.29 14.63 1.10
C ASP A 248 10.38 14.65 2.18
N MET A 249 10.82 13.45 2.58
CA MET A 249 11.80 13.27 3.65
C MET A 249 13.14 12.83 3.07
N ALA A 250 14.23 13.18 3.76
CA ALA A 250 15.54 12.65 3.43
C ALA A 250 15.51 11.10 3.45
N PRO A 251 16.19 10.43 2.51
CA PRO A 251 16.28 8.97 2.45
C PRO A 251 16.57 8.33 3.82
N GLY A 252 15.86 7.25 4.14
CA GLY A 252 16.00 6.54 5.43
C GLY A 252 15.41 7.26 6.66
N SER A 253 14.85 8.46 6.52
CA SER A 253 14.21 9.16 7.65
C SER A 253 12.82 8.60 7.96
N HIS A 254 12.36 8.84 9.20
CA HIS A 254 11.03 8.46 9.67
C HIS A 254 10.26 9.68 10.18
N PHE A 255 8.93 9.68 10.04
CA PHE A 255 8.07 10.70 10.63
C PHE A 255 7.98 10.49 12.14
N SER A 256 8.40 11.48 12.92
CA SER A 256 8.16 11.49 14.37
C SER A 256 6.71 11.82 14.69
N SER A 257 6.20 11.39 15.86
CA SER A 257 4.86 11.74 16.33
C SER A 257 4.61 13.26 16.34
N LYS A 258 5.64 14.04 16.74
CA LYS A 258 5.57 15.50 16.74
C LYS A 258 5.39 16.08 15.34
N MET A 259 6.15 15.58 14.35
CA MET A 259 6.00 16.02 12.96
C MET A 259 4.60 15.71 12.43
N ILE A 260 4.04 14.54 12.75
CA ILE A 260 2.68 14.18 12.34
C ILE A 260 1.67 15.15 12.94
N LEU A 261 1.80 15.49 14.22
CA LEU A 261 0.91 16.45 14.88
C LEU A 261 1.06 17.87 14.33
N ASP A 262 2.28 18.29 13.99
CA ASP A 262 2.52 19.58 13.33
C ASP A 262 1.84 19.64 11.95
N LEU A 263 1.90 18.54 11.18
CA LEU A 263 1.16 18.40 9.92
C LEU A 263 -0.36 18.42 10.12
N VAL A 264 -0.87 17.74 11.14
CA VAL A 264 -2.30 17.77 11.48
C VAL A 264 -2.74 19.20 11.77
N ARG A 265 -1.94 19.97 12.52
CA ARG A 265 -2.23 21.38 12.84
C ARG A 265 -2.21 22.26 11.59
N GLU A 266 -1.21 22.09 10.73
CA GLU A 266 -1.03 22.91 9.52
C GLU A 266 -2.11 22.63 8.47
N LEU A 267 -2.41 21.35 8.23
CA LEU A 267 -3.21 20.92 7.08
C LEU A 267 -4.67 20.66 7.43
N SER A 268 -4.98 20.49 8.72
CA SER A 268 -6.31 20.10 9.22
C SER A 268 -6.92 18.90 8.47
N PRO A 269 -6.19 17.77 8.31
CA PRO A 269 -6.73 16.58 7.67
C PRO A 269 -7.86 15.99 8.51
N LYS A 270 -8.79 15.31 7.84
CA LYS A 270 -9.93 14.64 8.49
C LYS A 270 -9.71 13.16 8.68
N ALA A 271 -8.77 12.56 7.94
CA ALA A 271 -8.32 11.21 8.20
C ALA A 271 -6.81 11.08 8.04
N LEU A 272 -6.22 10.20 8.85
CA LEU A 272 -4.85 9.72 8.67
C LEU A 272 -4.88 8.30 8.13
N LEU A 273 -4.14 8.04 7.06
CA LEU A 273 -3.89 6.70 6.55
C LEU A 273 -2.46 6.32 6.95
N ILE A 274 -2.33 5.47 7.97
CA ILE A 274 -1.10 5.37 8.75
C ILE A 274 -0.77 3.92 9.10
N LEU A 275 0.53 3.60 9.11
CA LEU A 275 1.03 2.28 9.50
C LEU A 275 0.75 2.02 10.99
N PRO A 276 0.37 0.79 11.39
CA PRO A 276 0.05 0.47 12.78
C PRO A 276 1.14 0.83 13.79
N LEU A 277 2.42 0.62 13.44
CA LEU A 277 3.54 1.02 14.31
C LEU A 277 3.60 2.52 14.53
N MET A 278 3.46 3.31 13.45
CA MET A 278 3.47 4.77 13.52
C MET A 278 2.23 5.30 14.27
N ALA A 279 1.07 4.65 14.11
CA ALA A 279 -0.13 4.96 14.88
C ALA A 279 0.07 4.70 16.38
N LYS A 280 0.67 3.57 16.75
CA LYS A 280 1.02 3.25 18.15
C LYS A 280 1.95 4.32 18.74
N GLU A 281 3.05 4.64 18.07
CA GLU A 281 4.01 5.66 18.53
C GLU A 281 3.38 7.05 18.65
N LEU A 282 2.43 7.38 17.76
CA LEU A 282 1.67 8.63 17.81
C LEU A 282 0.74 8.67 19.03
N ILE A 283 -0.01 7.59 19.28
CA ILE A 283 -0.95 7.47 20.41
C ILE A 283 -0.17 7.50 21.73
N GLU A 284 0.89 6.72 21.84
CA GLU A 284 1.76 6.70 23.03
C GLU A 284 2.36 8.08 23.30
N TYR A 285 2.83 8.78 22.27
CA TYR A 285 3.28 10.16 22.44
C TYR A 285 2.16 11.06 22.97
N CYS A 286 0.95 10.96 22.43
CA CYS A 286 -0.20 11.74 22.88
C CYS A 286 -0.62 11.44 24.33
N ASP A 287 -0.49 10.20 24.78
CA ASP A 287 -0.80 9.78 26.16
C ASP A 287 0.16 10.35 27.20
N HIS A 288 1.44 10.57 26.83
CA HIS A 288 2.46 11.10 27.72
C HIS A 288 2.68 12.62 27.59
N ALA A 289 2.32 13.21 26.46
CA ALA A 289 2.46 14.64 26.22
C ALA A 289 1.41 15.47 26.97
N GLN A 290 1.68 16.78 27.15
CA GLN A 290 0.63 17.71 27.55
C GLN A 290 -0.52 17.65 26.53
N ARG A 291 -1.78 17.66 27.00
CA ARG A 291 -2.95 17.48 26.13
C ARG A 291 -2.96 18.45 24.94
N SER A 292 -2.55 19.70 25.15
CA SER A 292 -2.42 20.75 24.13
C SER A 292 -1.34 20.48 23.05
N GLN A 293 -0.39 19.59 23.33
CA GLN A 293 0.70 19.19 22.44
C GLN A 293 0.49 17.79 21.82
N GLY A 294 -0.58 17.08 22.21
CA GLY A 294 -0.91 15.74 21.76
C GLY A 294 -2.38 15.64 21.37
N TRP A 295 -3.19 15.08 22.27
CA TRP A 295 -4.60 14.77 22.02
C TRP A 295 -5.47 15.94 21.53
N ASP A 296 -5.25 17.17 21.99
CA ASP A 296 -6.03 18.33 21.52
C ASP A 296 -5.81 18.64 20.04
N ILE A 297 -4.66 18.25 19.48
CA ILE A 297 -4.36 18.36 18.06
C ILE A 297 -4.91 17.14 17.33
N LEU A 298 -4.61 15.93 17.82
CA LEU A 298 -4.97 14.69 17.14
C LEU A 298 -6.49 14.50 17.03
N LYS A 299 -7.27 14.90 18.04
CA LYS A 299 -8.75 14.82 18.04
C LYS A 299 -9.45 15.66 16.97
N THR A 300 -8.70 16.49 16.22
CA THR A 300 -9.23 17.21 15.05
C THR A 300 -9.40 16.30 13.83
N VAL A 301 -8.71 15.16 13.84
CA VAL A 301 -8.86 14.06 12.89
C VAL A 301 -10.08 13.23 13.28
N GLU A 302 -10.90 12.86 12.31
CA GLU A 302 -12.10 12.05 12.54
C GLU A 302 -11.80 10.56 12.48
N TYR A 303 -10.90 10.15 11.57
CA TYR A 303 -10.59 8.75 11.33
C TYR A 303 -9.09 8.47 11.32
N ILE A 304 -8.70 7.34 11.92
CA ILE A 304 -7.38 6.76 11.70
C ILE A 304 -7.56 5.43 10.99
N ARG A 305 -7.20 5.39 9.71
CA ARG A 305 -7.27 4.21 8.86
C ARG A 305 -5.92 3.50 8.87
N TYR A 306 -5.91 2.23 9.25
CA TYR A 306 -4.71 1.39 9.31
C TYR A 306 -4.96 0.01 8.70
N GLY A 307 -3.89 -0.67 8.33
CA GLY A 307 -3.94 -2.01 7.74
C GLY A 307 -2.55 -2.62 7.62
N GLY A 308 -2.49 -3.89 7.20
CA GLY A 308 -1.25 -4.66 7.06
C GLY A 308 -0.73 -5.28 8.36
N ALA A 309 -1.09 -4.74 9.52
CA ALA A 309 -0.89 -5.37 10.82
C ALA A 309 -2.00 -4.94 11.80
N GLN A 310 -2.13 -5.67 12.91
CA GLN A 310 -3.07 -5.29 13.97
C GLN A 310 -2.54 -4.12 14.79
N LEU A 311 -3.46 -3.27 15.26
CA LEU A 311 -3.18 -2.27 16.28
C LEU A 311 -3.59 -2.85 17.65
N PRO A 312 -2.78 -2.69 18.71
CA PRO A 312 -3.13 -3.21 20.03
C PRO A 312 -4.47 -2.67 20.53
N LYS A 313 -5.26 -3.51 21.22
CA LYS A 313 -6.60 -3.14 21.73
C LYS A 313 -6.59 -1.90 22.62
N LEU A 314 -5.53 -1.70 23.41
CA LEU A 314 -5.38 -0.51 24.27
C LEU A 314 -5.24 0.77 23.43
N MET A 315 -4.51 0.72 22.32
CA MET A 315 -4.37 1.86 21.41
C MET A 315 -5.69 2.20 20.73
N LEU A 316 -6.46 1.16 20.34
CA LEU A 316 -7.80 1.34 19.77
C LEU A 316 -8.76 1.99 20.76
N GLN A 317 -8.74 1.55 22.03
CA GLN A 317 -9.53 2.16 23.08
C GLN A 317 -9.16 3.62 23.30
N SER A 318 -7.85 3.94 23.35
CA SER A 318 -7.38 5.32 23.50
C SER A 318 -7.86 6.25 22.38
N LEU A 319 -7.97 5.74 21.14
CA LEU A 319 -8.57 6.50 20.03
C LEU A 319 -10.06 6.78 20.26
N PHE A 320 -10.85 5.77 20.62
CA PHE A 320 -12.27 5.93 20.90
C PHE A 320 -12.52 6.89 22.07
N ASP A 321 -11.76 6.74 23.16
CA ASP A 321 -11.87 7.59 24.36
C ASP A 321 -11.56 9.08 24.06
N ASN A 322 -10.82 9.36 22.98
CA ASN A 322 -10.50 10.71 22.53
C ASN A 322 -11.30 11.14 21.27
N GLY A 323 -12.36 10.40 20.92
CA GLY A 323 -13.31 10.78 19.87
C GLY A 323 -12.83 10.55 18.44
N ILE A 324 -11.85 9.67 18.23
CA ILE A 324 -11.29 9.32 16.93
C ILE A 324 -11.74 7.91 16.57
N THR A 325 -12.28 7.73 15.37
CA THR A 325 -12.77 6.43 14.91
C THR A 325 -11.67 5.65 14.18
N PRO A 326 -11.13 4.57 14.75
CA PRO A 326 -10.23 3.67 14.02
C PRO A 326 -10.96 2.89 12.93
N LEU A 327 -10.39 2.84 11.72
CA LEU A 327 -10.85 2.04 10.59
C LEU A 327 -9.78 1.01 10.24
N SER A 328 -10.13 -0.27 10.22
CA SER A 328 -9.19 -1.34 9.86
C SER A 328 -9.54 -1.95 8.51
N ILE A 329 -8.51 -2.15 7.69
CA ILE A 329 -8.63 -2.88 6.42
C ILE A 329 -7.73 -4.10 6.48
N PHE A 330 -8.31 -5.24 6.15
CA PHE A 330 -7.58 -6.45 5.86
C PHE A 330 -7.45 -6.61 4.35
N GLY A 331 -6.23 -6.85 3.88
CA GLY A 331 -5.93 -6.98 2.48
C GLY A 331 -4.53 -7.50 2.24
N SER A 332 -4.25 -7.81 0.98
CA SER A 332 -2.97 -8.33 0.53
C SER A 332 -2.54 -7.66 -0.77
N THR A 333 -1.28 -7.84 -1.15
CA THR A 333 -0.79 -7.39 -2.46
C THR A 333 -1.53 -8.11 -3.59
N GLU A 334 -1.90 -9.36 -3.37
CA GLU A 334 -2.51 -10.25 -4.34
C GLU A 334 -4.00 -10.00 -4.57
N ALA A 335 -4.77 -9.66 -3.52
CA ALA A 335 -6.24 -9.55 -3.59
C ALA A 335 -6.78 -8.14 -3.29
N GLY A 336 -5.89 -7.18 -3.04
CA GLY A 336 -6.27 -5.81 -2.68
C GLY A 336 -7.03 -5.76 -1.36
N MET A 337 -8.14 -5.00 -1.32
CA MET A 337 -9.03 -4.95 -0.15
C MET A 337 -9.92 -6.20 -0.10
N VAL A 338 -9.84 -6.94 1.01
CA VAL A 338 -10.55 -8.21 1.23
C VAL A 338 -11.60 -8.06 2.33
N LEU A 339 -11.20 -7.64 3.53
CA LEU A 339 -12.13 -7.38 4.63
C LEU A 339 -11.98 -5.94 5.13
N ARG A 340 -13.05 -5.44 5.74
CA ARG A 340 -13.10 -4.09 6.30
C ARG A 340 -13.81 -4.07 7.65
N CYS A 341 -13.34 -3.20 8.51
CA CYS A 341 -13.98 -2.79 9.75
C CYS A 341 -14.22 -1.29 9.66
N LEU A 342 -15.47 -0.92 9.35
CA LEU A 342 -15.94 0.46 9.22
C LEU A 342 -16.99 0.76 10.30
N PRO A 343 -16.59 0.97 11.55
CA PRO A 343 -17.51 1.39 12.59
C PRO A 343 -18.11 2.76 12.27
N ASP A 344 -19.33 3.01 12.76
CA ASP A 344 -19.91 4.34 12.76
C ASP A 344 -19.00 5.33 13.52
N LYS A 345 -19.03 6.60 13.13
CA LYS A 345 -18.22 7.66 13.74
C LYS A 345 -18.39 7.76 15.27
N ASN A 346 -19.56 7.39 15.78
CA ASN A 346 -19.88 7.43 17.21
C ASN A 346 -19.71 6.06 17.91
N SER A 347 -19.13 5.07 17.24
CA SER A 347 -18.84 3.78 17.86
C SER A 347 -17.81 3.95 18.97
N GLU A 348 -17.94 3.17 20.04
CA GLU A 348 -16.98 3.13 21.16
C GLU A 348 -16.05 1.90 21.09
N TYR A 349 -16.26 1.03 20.10
CA TYR A 349 -15.50 -0.20 19.90
C TYR A 349 -15.36 -0.53 18.41
N LEU A 350 -14.34 -1.33 18.07
CA LEU A 350 -14.22 -1.88 16.71
C LEU A 350 -15.33 -2.90 16.47
N ILE A 351 -15.94 -2.83 15.30
CA ILE A 351 -16.80 -3.89 14.81
C ILE A 351 -15.96 -5.04 14.24
N PRO A 352 -16.45 -6.29 14.24
CA PRO A 352 -15.79 -7.39 13.54
C PRO A 352 -15.57 -7.08 12.04
N LEU A 353 -14.58 -7.74 11.44
CA LEU A 353 -14.29 -7.62 10.01
C LEU A 353 -15.44 -8.18 9.17
N THR A 354 -15.80 -7.46 8.13
CA THR A 354 -16.80 -7.85 7.13
C THR A 354 -16.15 -8.00 5.76
N PRO A 355 -16.58 -8.96 4.92
CA PRO A 355 -16.15 -9.03 3.53
C PRO A 355 -16.40 -7.73 2.78
N ALA A 356 -15.43 -7.32 1.96
CA ALA A 356 -15.62 -6.24 1.02
C ALA A 356 -16.75 -6.60 0.04
N GLU A 357 -17.51 -5.59 -0.36
CA GLU A 357 -18.60 -5.79 -1.31
C GLU A 357 -18.07 -6.26 -2.68
N GLY A 358 -18.74 -7.25 -3.26
CA GLY A 358 -18.32 -7.87 -4.52
C GLY A 358 -17.07 -8.74 -4.43
N LEU A 359 -16.57 -9.05 -3.23
CA LEU A 359 -15.52 -10.06 -3.04
C LEU A 359 -16.05 -11.45 -3.38
N GLN A 360 -15.33 -12.19 -4.22
CA GLN A 360 -15.60 -13.59 -4.52
C GLN A 360 -14.61 -14.48 -3.79
N TYR A 361 -15.11 -15.31 -2.87
CA TYR A 361 -14.28 -16.14 -2.01
C TYR A 361 -15.03 -17.39 -1.58
N THR A 362 -14.27 -18.39 -1.10
CA THR A 362 -14.77 -19.53 -0.35
C THR A 362 -14.11 -19.55 1.03
N LEU A 363 -14.74 -20.27 1.96
CA LEU A 363 -14.20 -20.50 3.30
C LEU A 363 -13.90 -21.98 3.45
N LYS A 364 -12.64 -22.30 3.72
CA LYS A 364 -12.24 -23.65 4.09
C LYS A 364 -12.39 -23.80 5.60
N ASP A 365 -13.35 -24.62 6.01
CA ASP A 365 -13.62 -24.92 7.41
C ASP A 365 -12.50 -25.75 8.03
N LEU A 366 -11.99 -25.30 9.17
CA LEU A 366 -10.95 -25.97 9.95
C LEU A 366 -11.47 -26.46 11.31
N GLY A 367 -12.78 -26.31 11.58
CA GLY A 367 -13.41 -26.62 12.87
C GLY A 367 -13.41 -25.45 13.85
N ASP A 368 -14.21 -25.55 14.91
CA ASP A 368 -14.31 -24.55 16.00
C ASP A 368 -14.60 -23.10 15.53
N ASP A 369 -15.40 -22.97 14.47
CA ASP A 369 -15.69 -21.71 13.77
C ASP A 369 -14.44 -21.00 13.21
N VAL A 370 -13.33 -21.73 13.05
CA VAL A 370 -12.10 -21.25 12.42
C VAL A 370 -12.13 -21.61 10.93
N VAL A 371 -11.84 -20.63 10.09
CA VAL A 371 -11.81 -20.79 8.63
C VAL A 371 -10.56 -20.17 8.02
N GLU A 372 -10.09 -20.77 6.94
CA GLU A 372 -9.15 -20.15 6.01
C GLU A 372 -9.92 -19.50 4.86
N MET A 373 -9.61 -18.24 4.54
CA MET A 373 -10.22 -17.56 3.39
C MET A 373 -9.46 -17.89 2.11
N ILE A 374 -10.19 -18.27 1.06
CA ILE A 374 -9.63 -18.57 -0.27
C ILE A 374 -10.31 -17.64 -1.27
N ILE A 375 -9.53 -16.80 -1.95
CA ILE A 375 -10.04 -15.84 -2.94
C ILE A 375 -10.24 -16.57 -4.26
N SER A 376 -11.43 -16.44 -4.84
CA SER A 376 -11.78 -17.05 -6.13
C SER A 376 -10.86 -16.56 -7.24
N LYS A 377 -10.45 -17.45 -8.15
CA LYS A 377 -9.73 -17.07 -9.38
C LYS A 377 -10.50 -16.08 -10.27
N ASP A 378 -11.82 -16.07 -10.13
CA ASP A 378 -12.75 -15.22 -10.87
C ASP A 378 -13.03 -13.90 -10.13
N ASP A 379 -12.43 -13.67 -8.95
CA ASP A 379 -12.50 -12.38 -8.28
C ASP A 379 -11.88 -11.29 -9.17
N PRO A 380 -12.61 -10.20 -9.45
CA PRO A 380 -12.16 -9.22 -10.43
C PRO A 380 -10.95 -8.39 -9.96
N CYS A 381 -10.63 -8.41 -8.67
CA CYS A 381 -9.47 -7.72 -8.11
C CYS A 381 -8.30 -8.67 -7.78
N LEU A 382 -8.40 -9.96 -8.10
CA LEU A 382 -7.28 -10.88 -7.92
C LEU A 382 -6.19 -10.58 -8.97
N ALA A 383 -4.99 -10.31 -8.47
CA ALA A 383 -3.80 -10.06 -9.27
C ALA A 383 -3.26 -11.32 -9.94
N CYS A 384 -2.17 -11.18 -10.70
CA CYS A 384 -1.45 -12.31 -11.26
C CYS A 384 -0.65 -13.04 -10.16
N VAL A 385 -1.32 -13.93 -9.43
CA VAL A 385 -0.71 -14.70 -8.33
C VAL A 385 -0.01 -15.97 -8.83
N GLN A 386 1.12 -16.31 -8.18
CA GLN A 386 1.86 -17.56 -8.44
C GLN A 386 1.33 -18.72 -7.57
N ASP A 387 0.98 -18.46 -6.31
CA ASP A 387 0.60 -19.48 -5.32
C ASP A 387 -0.90 -19.80 -5.39
N LYS A 388 -1.31 -20.59 -6.37
CA LYS A 388 -2.69 -21.03 -6.55
C LYS A 388 -2.93 -22.44 -6.00
N ASP A 389 -4.16 -22.73 -5.59
CA ASP A 389 -4.59 -24.11 -5.32
C ASP A 389 -4.87 -24.89 -6.62
N GLU A 390 -5.26 -26.16 -6.49
CA GLU A 390 -5.56 -27.06 -7.61
C GLU A 390 -6.68 -26.54 -8.54
N ASP A 391 -7.59 -25.74 -8.01
CA ASP A 391 -8.70 -25.13 -8.74
C ASP A 391 -8.35 -23.77 -9.36
N GLY A 392 -7.15 -23.27 -9.08
CA GLY A 392 -6.62 -21.99 -9.56
C GLY A 392 -6.97 -20.79 -8.66
N ASN A 393 -7.61 -21.01 -7.52
CA ASN A 393 -7.94 -19.97 -6.55
C ASN A 393 -6.70 -19.58 -5.74
N TYR A 394 -6.78 -18.49 -4.99
CA TYR A 394 -5.69 -17.99 -4.16
C TYR A 394 -5.97 -18.22 -2.67
N PRO A 395 -5.32 -19.22 -2.04
CA PRO A 395 -5.38 -19.39 -0.59
C PRO A 395 -4.63 -18.24 0.08
N THR A 396 -5.31 -17.41 0.85
CA THR A 396 -4.63 -16.28 1.51
C THR A 396 -3.68 -16.76 2.60
N LYS A 397 -3.93 -17.99 3.12
CA LYS A 397 -3.29 -18.58 4.30
C LYS A 397 -3.54 -17.76 5.56
N ASP A 398 -4.63 -17.02 5.61
CA ASP A 398 -5.06 -16.26 6.79
C ASP A 398 -6.23 -16.98 7.46
N LEU A 399 -6.14 -17.11 8.78
CA LEU A 399 -7.12 -17.77 9.62
C LEU A 399 -8.02 -16.74 10.30
N PHE A 400 -9.32 -16.97 10.21
CA PHE A 400 -10.34 -16.13 10.82
C PHE A 400 -11.26 -16.96 11.70
N LYS A 401 -11.70 -16.37 12.81
CA LYS A 401 -12.81 -16.90 13.60
C LYS A 401 -14.11 -16.25 13.17
N ILE A 402 -15.11 -17.06 12.83
CA ILE A 402 -16.47 -16.59 12.56
C ILE A 402 -17.11 -16.16 13.88
N ILE A 403 -17.56 -14.91 13.93
CA ILE A 403 -18.23 -14.31 15.09
C ILE A 403 -19.75 -14.33 14.93
N SER A 404 -20.21 -14.14 13.69
CA SER A 404 -21.61 -14.32 13.28
C SER A 404 -21.62 -14.78 11.83
N ARG A 405 -22.64 -15.56 11.44
CA ARG A 405 -22.85 -15.98 10.05
C ARG A 405 -23.85 -15.11 9.31
N GLU A 406 -24.74 -14.44 10.05
CA GLU A 406 -25.79 -13.57 9.52
C GLU A 406 -25.89 -12.29 10.39
N PRO A 407 -25.26 -11.18 9.99
CA PRO A 407 -24.31 -11.05 8.88
C PRO A 407 -23.00 -11.81 9.14
N LEU A 408 -22.24 -12.09 8.07
CA LEU A 408 -20.96 -12.78 8.19
C LEU A 408 -19.88 -11.84 8.75
N LEU A 409 -19.39 -12.18 9.94
CA LEU A 409 -18.46 -11.38 10.73
C LEU A 409 -17.25 -12.20 11.15
N PHE A 410 -16.07 -11.61 11.06
CA PHE A 410 -14.80 -12.26 11.34
C PHE A 410 -13.96 -11.52 12.39
N ASN A 411 -13.23 -12.30 13.18
CA ASN A 411 -12.02 -11.83 13.86
C ASN A 411 -10.81 -12.49 13.19
N TYR A 412 -9.82 -11.70 12.80
CA TYR A 412 -8.53 -12.25 12.36
C TYR A 412 -7.82 -12.94 13.53
N LEU A 413 -7.26 -14.13 13.26
CA LEU A 413 -6.50 -14.89 14.25
C LEU A 413 -5.00 -14.79 13.99
N SER A 414 -4.55 -15.37 12.88
CA SER A 414 -3.14 -15.49 12.51
C SER A 414 -3.04 -15.92 11.06
N ARG A 415 -1.80 -16.01 10.57
CA ARG A 415 -1.54 -16.83 9.38
C ARG A 415 -1.59 -18.32 9.73
N ALA A 416 -1.94 -19.13 8.74
CA ALA A 416 -1.82 -20.58 8.82
C ALA A 416 -0.34 -21.00 8.81
N ASP A 417 0.52 -20.27 8.08
CA ASP A 417 1.96 -20.53 7.98
C ASP A 417 2.80 -19.89 9.10
N ASP A 418 2.22 -19.01 9.94
CA ASP A 418 2.86 -18.52 11.19
C ASP A 418 2.75 -19.54 12.34
N THR A 419 2.13 -20.69 12.10
CA THR A 419 2.11 -21.78 13.06
C THR A 419 3.53 -22.32 13.22
N ILE A 420 4.08 -22.18 14.43
CA ILE A 420 5.37 -22.78 14.78
C ILE A 420 5.20 -24.28 14.81
N ILE A 421 5.87 -24.98 13.88
CA ILE A 421 5.92 -26.44 13.85
C ILE A 421 7.20 -26.91 14.53
N HIS A 422 7.06 -27.63 15.64
CA HIS A 422 8.16 -28.18 16.42
C HIS A 422 8.68 -29.50 15.83
N VAL A 423 9.91 -29.90 16.19
CA VAL A 423 10.49 -31.20 15.74
C VAL A 423 9.70 -32.43 16.24
N ASN A 424 8.90 -32.25 17.29
CA ASN A 424 8.02 -33.29 17.81
C ASN A 424 6.64 -33.33 17.11
N GLY A 425 6.41 -32.47 16.12
CA GLY A 425 5.14 -32.38 15.38
C GLY A 425 4.07 -31.53 16.05
N GLU A 426 4.30 -31.03 17.27
CA GLU A 426 3.41 -30.09 17.94
C GLU A 426 3.39 -28.74 17.21
N LYS A 427 2.25 -28.06 17.29
CA LYS A 427 1.99 -26.80 16.61
C LYS A 427 1.64 -25.72 17.62
N THR A 428 2.41 -24.63 17.63
CA THR A 428 2.15 -23.47 18.49
C THR A 428 1.66 -22.31 17.63
N ASN A 429 0.56 -21.67 18.02
CA ASN A 429 0.21 -20.34 17.53
C ASN A 429 0.89 -19.30 18.45
N PRO A 430 1.91 -18.56 17.98
CA PRO A 430 2.64 -17.62 18.83
C PRO A 430 1.81 -16.39 19.22
N ILE A 431 0.86 -15.97 18.37
CA ILE A 431 0.21 -14.66 18.50
C ILE A 431 -0.55 -14.50 19.84
N PRO A 432 -1.43 -15.42 20.27
CA PRO A 432 -2.14 -15.27 21.55
C PRO A 432 -1.21 -15.27 22.77
N MET A 433 -0.06 -15.94 22.66
CA MET A 433 0.94 -15.99 23.72
C MET A 433 1.71 -14.67 23.79
N GLU A 434 2.17 -14.15 22.66
CA GLU A 434 2.81 -12.82 22.55
C GLU A 434 1.88 -11.72 23.07
N ASP A 435 0.62 -11.71 22.63
CA ASP A 435 -0.41 -10.76 23.07
C ASP A 435 -0.62 -10.76 24.58
N LYS A 436 -0.46 -11.92 25.23
CA LYS A 436 -0.61 -12.05 26.68
C LYS A 436 0.64 -11.60 27.41
N ILE A 437 1.82 -11.91 26.88
CA ILE A 437 3.12 -11.55 27.46
C ILE A 437 3.36 -10.04 27.33
N ASN A 438 3.01 -9.43 26.19
CA ASN A 438 3.11 -7.99 25.93
C ASN A 438 2.18 -7.12 26.83
N ARG A 439 1.32 -7.73 27.65
CA ARG A 439 0.55 -7.01 28.68
C ARG A 439 1.30 -6.86 30.00
N CYS A 440 2.45 -7.51 30.15
CA CYS A 440 3.31 -7.35 31.32
C CYS A 440 3.93 -5.94 31.29
N PRO A 441 3.84 -5.15 32.38
CA PRO A 441 4.35 -3.78 32.38
C PRO A 441 5.87 -3.68 32.17
N TYR A 442 6.63 -4.75 32.45
CA TYR A 442 8.09 -4.78 32.29
C TYR A 442 8.55 -5.17 30.86
N ILE A 443 7.62 -5.48 29.96
CA ILE A 443 7.90 -5.97 28.62
C ILE A 443 7.41 -4.92 27.63
N ASP A 444 8.34 -4.32 26.87
CA ASP A 444 7.98 -3.44 25.75
C ASP A 444 7.42 -4.30 24.61
N ARG A 445 8.19 -5.32 24.18
CA ARG A 445 7.76 -6.27 23.14
C ARG A 445 8.33 -7.66 23.36
N CYS A 446 7.66 -8.65 22.81
CA CYS A 446 8.18 -10.00 22.69
C CYS A 446 7.84 -10.62 21.33
N ALA A 447 8.60 -11.65 20.98
CA ALA A 447 8.34 -12.52 19.84
C ALA A 447 8.57 -13.97 20.27
N ILE A 448 7.71 -14.88 19.85
CA ILE A 448 7.84 -16.31 20.07
C ILE A 448 8.34 -16.94 18.77
N LEU A 449 9.45 -17.64 18.90
CA LEU A 449 10.14 -18.36 17.85
C LEU A 449 10.09 -19.85 18.19
N GLY A 450 10.39 -20.74 17.24
CA GLY A 450 10.49 -22.17 17.57
C GLY A 450 10.34 -23.14 16.41
N THR A 451 10.25 -22.66 15.17
CA THR A 451 10.12 -23.55 14.01
C THR A 451 11.35 -24.45 13.92
N GLY A 452 11.12 -25.76 13.86
CA GLY A 452 12.19 -26.77 13.84
C GLY A 452 12.95 -26.89 15.17
N GLN A 453 12.39 -26.38 16.28
CA GLN A 453 12.92 -26.57 17.63
C GLN A 453 12.01 -27.48 18.46
N GLN A 454 12.52 -28.06 19.54
CA GLN A 454 11.73 -28.92 20.44
C GLN A 454 10.74 -28.14 21.29
N MET A 455 11.02 -26.86 21.57
CA MET A 455 10.19 -25.98 22.40
C MET A 455 10.16 -24.57 21.80
N ASN A 456 9.20 -23.77 22.23
CA ASN A 456 9.14 -22.35 21.93
C ASN A 456 10.30 -21.58 22.59
N THR A 457 10.85 -20.60 21.88
CA THR A 457 11.82 -19.63 22.37
C THR A 457 11.15 -18.26 22.43
N LEU A 458 11.18 -17.63 23.60
CA LEU A 458 10.66 -16.27 23.77
C LEU A 458 11.82 -15.26 23.69
N LEU A 459 11.77 -14.37 22.71
CA LEU A 459 12.61 -13.17 22.66
C LEU A 459 11.85 -12.03 23.34
N VAL A 460 12.49 -11.35 24.30
CA VAL A 460 11.87 -10.26 25.07
C VAL A 460 12.73 -9.00 24.97
N GLN A 461 12.09 -7.90 24.61
CA GLN A 461 12.58 -6.55 24.80
C GLN A 461 11.96 -5.99 26.07
N LEU A 462 12.80 -5.66 27.06
CA LEU A 462 12.35 -5.10 28.33
C LEU A 462 12.01 -3.62 28.18
N ASP A 463 10.97 -3.17 28.88
CA ASP A 463 10.77 -1.75 29.11
C ASP A 463 11.68 -1.30 30.26
N LEU A 464 12.71 -0.51 29.93
CA LEU A 464 13.68 -0.01 30.90
C LEU A 464 13.16 1.19 31.70
N ASN A 465 11.97 1.69 31.38
CA ASN A 465 11.33 2.83 32.05
C ASN A 465 10.14 2.43 32.95
N ALA A 466 9.83 1.13 33.05
CA ALA A 466 8.67 0.57 33.78
C ALA A 466 8.82 0.51 35.30
#